data_AF-A0A502C4F9-F1
#
_entry.id   AF-A0A502C4F9-F1
#
_cell.length_a   1.000
_cell.length_b   1.000
_cell.length_c   1.000
_cell.angle_alpha   90.00
_cell.angle_beta   90.00
_cell.angle_gamma   90.00
#
_symmetry.space_group_name_H-M   'P 1'
#
loop_
_entity.id
_entity.type
_entity.pdbx_description
1 polymer ?
#
loop_
_entity_poly.entity_id
_entity_poly.type
_entity_poly.pdbx_seq_one_letter_code
_entity_poly.pdbx_strand_id
1 'polypeptide(L)' 'MNAPHPDKKVIADLGGPAEVARKLGLDPSAGGVQRVHNWTMRGIPDAIRWRHQDVFGEAPAKPAEQGAPKSEVA' A
#
# COMPACT_ATOMS: atom_id res chain seq x y z
N MET A 1 2.53 13.81 -12.74
CA MET A 1 3.06 12.59 -12.10
C MET A 1 2.38 12.47 -10.75
N ASN A 2 1.72 11.35 -10.43
CA ASN A 2 1.01 11.19 -9.16
C ASN A 2 2.02 11.01 -8.01
N ALA A 3 1.78 11.66 -6.87
CA ALA A 3 2.60 11.43 -5.68
C ALA A 3 2.50 9.97 -5.23
N PRO A 4 3.58 9.35 -4.74
CA PRO A 4 3.53 7.99 -4.20
C PRO A 4 2.58 7.94 -3.01
N HIS A 5 1.83 6.83 -2.89
CA HIS A 5 0.90 6.62 -1.79
C HIS A 5 1.69 6.49 -0.46
N PRO A 6 1.17 6.94 0.69
CA PRO A 6 1.81 6.75 2.00
C PRO A 6 2.18 5.28 2.29
N ASP A 7 1.42 4.33 1.73
CA ASP A 7 1.72 2.90 1.83
C ASP A 7 3.05 2.49 1.20
N LYS A 8 3.63 3.32 0.32
CA LYS A 8 5.01 3.12 -0.15
C LYS A 8 5.98 3.05 1.01
N LYS A 9 5.81 3.90 2.05
CA LYS A 9 6.67 3.89 3.23
C LYS A 9 6.48 2.61 4.02
N VAL A 10 5.23 2.19 4.24
CA VAL A 10 4.90 0.93 4.92
C VAL A 10 5.56 -0.26 4.21
N ILE A 11 5.42 -0.34 2.89
CA ILE A 11 6.04 -1.41 2.09
C ILE A 11 7.56 -1.35 2.18
N ALA A 12 8.18 -0.16 2.17
CA ALA A 12 9.62 0.00 2.32
C ALA A 12 10.10 -0.45 3.71
N ASP A 13 9.42 -0.04 4.78
CA ASP A 13 9.74 -0.42 6.17
C ASP A 13 9.61 -1.94 6.40
N LEU A 14 8.71 -2.61 5.65
CA LEU A 14 8.53 -4.07 5.69
C LEU A 14 9.59 -4.87 4.91
N GLY A 15 10.54 -4.20 4.26
CA GLY A 15 11.61 -4.80 3.46
C GLY A 15 11.45 -4.67 1.94
N GLY A 16 10.47 -3.89 1.49
CA GLY A 16 10.20 -3.63 0.07
C GLY A 16 9.23 -4.63 -0.59
N PRO A 17 8.90 -4.42 -1.87
CA PRO A 17 7.83 -5.16 -2.55
C PRO A 17 8.05 -6.68 -2.62
N ALA A 18 9.30 -7.10 -2.80
CA ALA A 18 9.65 -8.52 -2.89
C ALA A 18 9.48 -9.24 -1.54
N GLU A 19 9.94 -8.61 -0.46
CA GLU A 19 9.83 -9.16 0.90
C GLU A 19 8.36 -9.21 1.35
N VAL A 20 7.60 -8.16 1.08
CA VAL A 20 6.16 -8.13 1.35
C VAL A 20 5.43 -9.21 0.54
N ALA A 21 5.74 -9.37 -0.76
CA ALA A 21 5.14 -10.43 -1.56
C ALA A 21 5.43 -11.83 -0.99
N ARG A 22 6.65 -12.07 -0.50
CA ARG A 22 7.05 -13.31 0.16
C ARG A 22 6.26 -13.54 1.45
N LYS A 23 6.14 -12.53 2.31
CA LYS A 23 5.36 -12.60 3.56
C LYS A 23 3.88 -12.87 3.32
N LEU A 24 3.33 -12.34 2.22
CA LEU A 24 1.93 -12.56 1.83
C LEU A 24 1.68 -13.89 1.11
N GLY A 25 2.73 -14.69 0.86
CA GLY A 25 2.62 -15.93 0.09
C GLY A 25 2.20 -15.71 -1.37
N LEU A 26 2.47 -14.52 -1.93
CA LEU A 26 2.15 -14.22 -3.31
C LEU A 26 3.17 -14.90 -4.24
N ASP A 27 2.67 -15.67 -5.20
CA ASP A 27 3.52 -16.34 -6.19
C ASP A 27 4.28 -15.31 -7.06
N PRO A 28 5.63 -15.33 -7.07
CA PRO A 28 6.40 -14.45 -7.95
C PRO A 28 6.17 -14.73 -9.43
N SER A 29 5.88 -15.98 -9.83
CA SER A 29 5.59 -16.36 -11.22
C SER A 29 4.25 -15.80 -11.70
N ALA A 30 3.29 -15.61 -10.78
CA ALA A 30 2.02 -14.96 -11.02
C ALA A 30 2.08 -13.41 -10.88
N GLY A 31 3.27 -12.83 -10.78
CA GLY A 31 3.45 -11.38 -10.68
C GLY A 31 3.18 -10.79 -9.30
N GLY A 32 3.32 -11.59 -8.22
CA GLY A 32 3.12 -11.15 -6.84
C GLY A 32 3.92 -9.90 -6.48
N VAL A 33 5.20 -9.84 -6.84
CA VAL A 33 6.07 -8.69 -6.58
C VAL A 33 5.58 -7.44 -7.32
N GLN A 34 5.18 -7.57 -8.59
CA GLN A 34 4.65 -6.46 -9.38
C GLN A 34 3.35 -5.92 -8.78
N ARG A 35 2.50 -6.80 -8.24
CA ARG A 35 1.26 -6.41 -7.57
C ARG A 35 1.54 -5.54 -6.35
N VAL A 36 2.49 -5.95 -5.51
CA VAL A 36 2.91 -5.15 -4.34
C VAL A 36 3.57 -3.85 -4.76
N HIS A 37 4.39 -3.87 -5.81
CA HIS A 37 4.98 -2.64 -6.35
C HIS A 37 3.89 -1.64 -6.77
N ASN A 38 2.81 -2.10 -7.41
CA ASN A 38 1.71 -1.23 -7.80
C ASN A 38 0.98 -0.59 -6.59
N TRP A 39 0.96 -1.25 -5.43
CA TRP A 39 0.38 -0.68 -4.20
C TRP A 39 1.17 0.53 -3.67
N THR A 40 2.45 0.67 -4.03
CA THR A 40 3.23 1.87 -3.67
C THR A 40 2.68 3.14 -4.32
N MET A 41 1.94 3.00 -5.42
CA MET A 41 1.32 4.11 -6.16
C MET A 41 -0.19 4.17 -5.96
N ARG A 42 -0.87 3.04 -5.73
CA ARG A 42 -2.34 2.95 -5.63
C ARG A 42 -2.88 2.80 -4.21
N GLY A 43 -2.01 2.45 -3.26
CA GLY A 43 -2.40 1.99 -1.93
C GLY A 43 -2.57 0.48 -1.85
N ILE A 44 -2.41 -0.04 -0.63
CA ILE A 44 -2.64 -1.45 -0.29
C ILE A 44 -4.15 -1.64 -0.17
N PRO A 45 -4.75 -2.64 -0.85
CA PRO A 45 -6.18 -2.91 -0.71
C PRO A 45 -6.55 -3.24 0.74
N ASP A 46 -7.65 -2.66 1.25
CA ASP A 46 -8.09 -2.88 2.62
C ASP A 46 -8.26 -4.38 2.93
N ALA A 47 -8.89 -5.13 2.03
CA ALA A 47 -9.09 -6.57 2.20
C ALA A 47 -7.77 -7.35 2.41
N ILE A 48 -6.67 -6.90 1.79
CA ILE A 48 -5.34 -7.50 1.99
C ILE A 48 -4.81 -7.13 3.38
N ARG A 49 -4.94 -5.86 3.76
CA ARG A 49 -4.49 -5.38 5.07
C ARG A 49 -5.23 -6.06 6.23
N TRP A 50 -6.55 -6.26 6.10
CA TRP A 50 -7.37 -6.97 7.09
C TRP A 50 -7.01 -8.46 7.20
N ARG A 51 -6.75 -9.12 6.06
CA ARG A 51 -6.38 -10.55 6.03
C ARG A 51 -4.96 -10.80 6.52
N HIS A 52 -4.08 -9.82 6.40
CA HIS A 52 -2.66 -9.93 6.73
C HIS A 52 -2.25 -8.92 7.80
N GLN A 53 -3.04 -8.86 8.89
CA GLN A 53 -2.71 -8.05 10.07
C GLN A 53 -1.41 -8.51 10.73
N ASP A 54 -1.01 -9.76 10.54
CA ASP A 54 0.30 -10.28 10.95
C ASP A 54 1.46 -9.62 10.20
N VAL A 55 1.25 -9.22 8.93
CA VAL A 55 2.28 -8.58 8.09
C VAL A 55 2.25 -7.07 8.23
N PHE A 56 1.06 -6.47 8.19
CA PHE A 56 0.88 -5.01 8.15
C PHE A 56 0.62 -4.38 9.52
N GLY A 57 0.44 -5.18 10.57
CA GLY A 57 -0.02 -4.72 11.88
C GLY A 57 -1.51 -4.38 11.88
N GLU A 58 -1.96 -3.79 13.00
CA GLU A 58 -3.31 -3.27 13.11
C GLU A 58 -3.55 -2.22 12.01
N ALA A 59 -4.72 -2.29 11.36
CA ALA A 59 -5.01 -1.40 10.24
C ALA A 59 -4.79 0.05 10.67
N PRO A 60 -4.10 0.89 9.87
CA PRO A 60 -3.95 2.29 10.22
C PRO A 60 -5.37 2.83 10.33
N ALA A 61 -5.71 3.37 11.51
CA ALA A 61 -6.95 4.10 11.72
C ALA A 61 -7.10 5.05 10.52
N LYS A 62 -8.25 4.95 9.85
CA LYS A 62 -8.61 5.61 8.57
C LYS A 62 -7.71 6.80 8.28
N PRO A 63 -7.07 6.89 7.10
CA PRO A 63 -6.24 8.04 6.79
C PRO A 63 -7.07 9.29 7.06
N ALA A 64 -6.62 10.09 8.03
CA ALA A 64 -7.17 11.39 8.29
C ALA A 64 -7.21 12.09 6.93
N GLU A 65 -8.44 12.39 6.52
CA GLU A 65 -8.83 13.13 5.35
C GLU A 65 -7.74 14.12 4.93
N GLN A 66 -6.89 13.71 3.99
CA GLN A 66 -5.93 14.61 3.37
C GLN A 66 -6.76 15.49 2.45
N GLY A 67 -7.10 16.67 2.97
CA GLY A 67 -8.04 17.62 2.42
C GLY A 67 -7.91 17.77 0.92
N ALA A 68 -9.04 17.63 0.24
CA ALA A 68 -9.24 18.28 -1.03
C ALA A 68 -9.20 19.80 -0.80
N PRO A 69 -8.32 20.57 -1.47
CA PRO A 69 -8.76 21.85 -1.96
C PRO A 69 -9.51 21.58 -3.26
N LYS A 70 -10.84 21.47 -3.17
CA LYS A 70 -11.69 21.82 -4.32
C LYS A 70 -11.49 23.32 -4.59
N SER A 71 -11.34 23.62 -5.87
CA SER A 71 -11.18 24.93 -6.52
C SER A 71 -12.09 26.05 -6.02
N GLU A 72 -11.60 27.30 -6.10
CA GLU A 72 -12.32 28.47 -6.65
C GLU A 72 -11.28 29.59 -6.95
N VAL A 73 -10.75 29.66 -8.17
CA VAL A 73 -10.99 30.72 -9.20
C VAL A 73 -11.34 32.12 -8.66
N ALA A 74 -10.55 33.11 -9.08
CA ALA A 74 -10.86 34.54 -9.05
C ALA A 74 -10.56 35.12 -10.44
#